data_AF-A0A9X3M8P6-F1
#
_entry.id   AF-A0A9X3M8P6-F1
#
_cell.length_a   1.000
_cell.length_b   1.000
_cell.length_c   1.000
_cell.angle_alpha   90.00
_cell.angle_beta   90.00
_cell.angle_gamma   90.00
#
_symmetry.space_group_name_H-M   'P 1'
#
loop_
_entity.id
_entity.type
_entity.pdbx_description
1 polymer ?
#
loop_
_entity_poly.entity_id
_entity_poly.type
_entity_poly.pdbx_seq_one_letter_code
_entity_poly.pdbx_strand_id
1 'polypeptide(L)'
;MSSKQPFSQWMPNYKFAYIAAWAAVVVCGIALLFGLITGGTPMTLVFSGIVCAYGIFLVAVMPRWALRAEEERAVRRRARAAREKLKRS
;
A
#
# COMPACT_ATOMS: atom_id res chain seq x y z
N MET A 1 -13.83 -14.98 12.40
CA MET A 1 -13.18 -15.34 11.11
C MET A 1 -12.64 -14.07 10.48
N SER A 2 -11.32 -13.90 10.40
CA SER A 2 -10.70 -12.73 9.78
C SER A 2 -10.90 -12.82 8.27
N SER A 3 -11.91 -12.13 7.75
CA SER A 3 -12.19 -12.04 6.31
C SER A 3 -11.13 -11.14 5.67
N LYS A 4 -9.93 -11.68 5.45
CA LYS A 4 -8.95 -11.03 4.57
C LYS A 4 -9.60 -10.90 3.20
N GLN A 5 -10.02 -9.70 2.81
CA GLN A 5 -10.58 -9.48 1.48
C GLN A 5 -9.54 -9.88 0.43
N PRO A 6 -9.93 -10.61 -0.63
CA PRO A 6 -9.01 -10.95 -1.69
C PRO A 6 -8.42 -9.68 -2.29
N PHE A 7 -7.14 -9.70 -2.62
CA PHE A 7 -6.41 -8.54 -3.15
C PHE A 7 -7.13 -7.88 -4.34
N SER A 8 -7.83 -8.68 -5.17
CA SER A 8 -8.64 -8.20 -6.29
C SER A 8 -9.71 -7.18 -5.89
N GLN A 9 -10.22 -7.23 -4.66
CA GLN A 9 -11.26 -6.34 -4.13
C GLN A 9 -10.69 -5.06 -3.52
N TRP A 10 -9.38 -4.88 -3.40
CA TRP A 10 -8.81 -3.68 -2.80
C TRP A 10 -9.00 -2.46 -3.72
N MET A 11 -9.08 -1.28 -3.12
CA MET A 11 -9.11 -0.03 -3.90
C MET A 11 -7.81 0.13 -4.71
N PRO A 12 -7.86 0.72 -5.92
CA PRO A 12 -6.68 0.84 -6.78
C PRO A 12 -5.50 1.59 -6.14
N ASN A 13 -5.75 2.68 -5.43
CA ASN A 13 -4.72 3.42 -4.68
C ASN A 13 -4.10 2.56 -3.57
N TYR A 14 -4.90 1.75 -2.89
CA TYR A 14 -4.45 0.86 -1.84
C TYR A 14 -3.60 -0.29 -2.38
N LYS A 15 -3.98 -0.85 -3.54
CA LYS A 15 -3.17 -1.82 -4.30
C LYS A 15 -1.83 -1.22 -4.71
N PHE A 16 -1.84 0.00 -5.25
CA PHE A 16 -0.62 0.70 -5.63
C PHE A 16 0.31 0.88 -4.44
N ALA A 17 -0.19 1.38 -3.31
CA ALA A 17 0.59 1.53 -2.10
C ALA A 17 1.17 0.19 -1.59
N TYR A 18 0.40 -0.89 -1.69
CA TYR A 18 0.88 -2.23 -1.30
C TYR A 18 2.01 -2.74 -2.20
N ILE A 19 1.90 -2.54 -3.52
CA ILE A 19 2.95 -2.89 -4.48
C ILE A 19 4.18 -2.01 -4.27
N ALA A 20 4.00 -0.71 -4.01
CA ALA A 20 5.09 0.21 -3.71
C ALA A 20 5.82 -0.19 -2.42
N ALA A 21 5.11 -0.66 -1.39
CA ALA A 21 5.72 -1.20 -0.18
C ALA A 21 6.60 -2.42 -0.49
N TRP A 22 6.10 -3.38 -1.30
CA TRP A 22 6.91 -4.51 -1.78
C TRP A 22 8.14 -4.06 -2.57
N ALA A 23 7.99 -3.11 -3.48
CA ALA A 23 9.10 -2.57 -4.24
C ALA A 23 10.16 -1.94 -3.32
N ALA A 24 9.74 -1.19 -2.30
CA ALA A 24 10.64 -0.62 -1.31
C ALA A 24 11.41 -1.70 -0.53
N VAL A 25 10.74 -2.78 -0.08
CA VAL A 25 11.41 -3.90 0.59
C VAL A 25 12.48 -4.52 -0.30
N VAL A 26 12.14 -4.80 -1.56
CA VAL A 26 13.07 -5.47 -2.48
C VAL A 26 14.26 -4.57 -2.81
N VAL A 27 14.01 -3.33 -3.25
CA VAL A 27 15.06 -2.41 -3.67
C VAL A 27 15.97 -2.04 -2.51
N CYS A 28 15.40 -1.66 -1.36
CA CYS A 28 16.21 -1.29 -0.20
C CYS A 28 16.86 -2.50 0.47
N GLY A 29 16.23 -3.67 0.44
CA GLY A 29 16.85 -4.92 0.91
C GLY A 29 18.07 -5.30 0.09
N ILE A 30 17.99 -5.19 -1.24
CA ILE A 30 19.14 -5.40 -2.14
C ILE A 30 20.22 -4.36 -1.88
N ALA A 31 19.87 -3.06 -1.83
CA ALA A 31 20.82 -1.99 -1.58
C ALA A 31 21.54 -2.15 -0.22
N LEU A 32 20.81 -2.57 0.81
CA LEU A 32 21.38 -2.87 2.13
C LEU A 32 22.34 -4.05 2.06
N LEU A 33 21.96 -5.15 1.41
CA LEU A 33 22.81 -6.33 1.27
C LEU A 33 24.11 -6.01 0.53
N PHE A 34 24.02 -5.34 -0.63
CA PHE A 34 25.19 -4.90 -1.38
C PHE A 34 26.06 -3.95 -0.55
N GLY A 35 25.46 -2.96 0.10
CA GLY A 35 26.19 -2.02 0.94
C GLY A 35 26.95 -2.71 2.09
N LEU A 36 26.38 -3.74 2.70
CA LEU A 36 27.05 -4.51 3.76
C LEU A 36 28.23 -5.32 3.23
N ILE A 37 28.14 -5.83 2.00
CA ILE A 37 29.20 -6.64 1.37
C ILE A 37 30.33 -5.77 0.83
N THR A 38 30.00 -4.65 0.19
CA THR A 38 30.98 -3.83 -0.56
C THR A 38 31.46 -2.60 0.21
N GLY A 39 31.04 -2.41 1.46
CA GLY A 39 31.44 -1.26 2.27
C GLY A 39 30.77 0.06 1.87
N GLY A 40 29.44 0.03 1.67
CA GLY A 40 28.63 1.22 1.36
C GLY A 40 28.64 2.26 2.47
N THR A 41 28.23 3.49 2.15
CA THR A 41 28.26 4.58 3.13
C THR A 41 27.32 4.30 4.31
N PRO A 42 27.66 4.73 5.55
CA PRO A 42 26.80 4.54 6.72
C PRO A 42 25.40 5.13 6.51
N MET A 43 25.31 6.26 5.81
CA MET A 43 24.05 6.91 5.49
C MET A 43 23.18 6.02 4.59
N THR A 44 23.75 5.47 3.51
CA THR A 44 23.03 4.55 2.61
C THR A 44 22.53 3.30 3.34
N LEU A 45 23.33 2.73 4.23
CA LEU A 45 22.96 1.55 5.02
C LEU A 45 21.78 1.86 5.96
N VAL A 46 21.85 2.99 6.69
CA VAL A 46 20.79 3.39 7.62
C VAL A 46 19.48 3.64 6.89
N PHE A 47 19.48 4.44 5.81
CA PHE A 47 18.26 4.71 5.06
C PHE A 47 17.69 3.46 4.39
N SER A 48 18.54 2.62 3.80
CA SER A 48 18.09 1.36 3.20
C SER A 48 17.48 0.43 4.26
N GLY A 49 18.09 0.35 5.45
CA GLY A 49 17.57 -0.42 6.57
C GLY A 49 16.21 0.08 7.05
N ILE A 50 16.07 1.38 7.29
CA ILE A 50 14.81 2.00 7.76
C ILE A 50 13.69 1.80 6.74
N VAL A 51 13.96 2.12 5.46
CA VAL A 51 12.94 2.02 4.41
C VAL A 51 12.54 0.55 4.18
N CYS A 52 13.50 -0.38 4.20
CA CYS A 52 13.22 -1.80 4.07
C CYS A 52 12.35 -2.30 5.25
N ALA A 53 12.70 -1.95 6.48
CA ALA A 53 11.93 -2.33 7.67
C ALA A 53 10.51 -1.75 7.65
N TYR A 54 10.37 -0.48 7.26
CA TYR A 54 9.06 0.16 7.13
C TYR A 54 8.21 -0.46 6.01
N GLY A 55 8.83 -0.80 4.88
CA GLY A 55 8.17 -1.55 3.80
C GLY A 55 7.65 -2.91 4.28
N ILE A 56 8.45 -3.68 5.04
CA ILE A 56 8.04 -4.97 5.60
C ILE A 56 6.85 -4.79 6.55
N PHE A 57 6.92 -3.78 7.41
CA PHE A 57 5.81 -3.43 8.30
C PHE A 57 4.52 -3.14 7.53
N LEU A 58 4.58 -2.30 6.50
CA LEU A 58 3.42 -1.99 5.67
C LEU A 58 2.87 -3.24 4.95
N VAL A 59 3.74 -4.07 4.38
CA VAL A 59 3.34 -5.33 3.72
C VAL A 59 2.59 -6.26 4.69
N ALA A 60 3.01 -6.31 5.95
CA ALA A 60 2.38 -7.15 6.97
C ALA A 60 1.03 -6.59 7.46
N VAL A 61 0.91 -5.27 7.56
CA VAL A 61 -0.22 -4.59 8.21
C VAL A 61 -1.31 -4.17 7.23
N MET A 62 -0.96 -3.72 6.02
CA MET A 62 -1.93 -3.29 5.01
C MET A 62 -3.02 -4.33 4.68
N PRO A 63 -2.75 -5.63 4.61
CA PRO A 63 -3.81 -6.63 4.41
C PRO A 63 -4.91 -6.62 5.47
N ARG A 64 -4.61 -6.13 6.68
CA ARG A 64 -5.58 -5.98 7.77
C ARG A 64 -6.35 -4.66 7.71
N TRP A 65 -5.81 -3.67 7.02
CA TRP A 65 -6.35 -2.31 6.91
C TRP A 65 -6.99 -2.01 5.54
N ALA A 66 -7.03 -3.00 4.64
CA ALA A 66 -7.66 -2.85 3.33
C ALA A 66 -9.13 -2.43 3.51
N LEU A 67 -9.41 -1.16 3.19
CA LEU A 67 -10.75 -0.57 3.21
C LEU A 67 -11.66 -1.34 2.24
N ARG A 68 -12.89 -1.61 2.69
CA ARG A 68 -13.91 -2.34 1.93
C ARG A 68 -14.28 -1.55 0.67
N ALA A 69 -13.66 -1.88 -0.47
CA ALA A 69 -13.86 -1.12 -1.70
C ALA A 69 -15.32 -1.15 -2.19
N GLU A 70 -16.08 -2.18 -1.83
CA GLU A 70 -17.53 -2.25 -2.08
C GLU A 70 -18.29 -1.13 -1.35
N GLU A 71 -17.97 -0.86 -0.08
CA GLU A 71 -18.63 0.19 0.69
C GLU A 71 -18.31 1.57 0.11
N GLU A 72 -17.04 1.83 -0.24
CA GLU A 72 -16.68 3.10 -0.89
C GLU A 72 -17.30 3.27 -2.28
N ARG A 73 -17.35 2.19 -3.09
CA ARG A 73 -18.01 2.24 -4.40
C ARG A 73 -19.51 2.46 -4.25
N ALA A 74 -20.15 1.85 -3.26
CA ALA A 74 -21.57 2.06 -2.96
C ALA A 74 -21.85 3.51 -2.51
N VAL A 75 -21.00 4.08 -1.65
CA VAL A 75 -21.09 5.49 -1.23
C VAL A 75 -20.91 6.43 -2.44
N ARG A 76 -19.92 6.17 -3.30
CA ARG A 76 -19.70 6.97 -4.52
C ARG A 76 -20.86 6.86 -5.51
N ARG A 77 -21.46 5.67 -5.67
CA ARG A 77 -22.66 5.47 -6.50
C ARG A 77 -23.86 6.23 -5.93
N ARG A 78 -24.09 6.17 -4.62
CA ARG A 78 -25.15 6.94 -3.94
C ARG A 78 -24.95 8.45 -4.07
N ALA A 79 -23.72 8.93 -3.92
CA ALA A 79 -23.38 10.34 -4.10
C ALA A 79 -23.60 10.82 -5.55
N ARG A 80 -23.28 9.99 -6.55
CA ARG A 80 -23.57 10.29 -7.98
C ARG A 80 -25.07 10.34 -8.25
N ALA A 81 -25.83 9.35 -7.77
CA ALA A 81 -27.28 9.31 -7.93
C ALA A 81 -27.99 10.50 -7.26
N ALA A 82 -27.52 10.93 -6.08
CA ALA A 82 -28.04 12.12 -5.41
C ALA A 82 -27.76 13.41 -6.21
N ARG A 83 -26.57 13.53 -6.81
CA ARG A 83 -26.22 14.66 -7.69
C ARG A 83 -27.05 14.70 -8.96
N GLU A 84 -27.35 13.54 -9.57
CA GLU A 84 -28.22 13.49 -10.75
C GLU A 84 -29.67 13.88 -10.44
N LYS A 85 -30.20 13.47 -9.28
CA LYS A 85 -31.53 13.90 -8.83
C LYS A 85 -31.62 15.41 -8.64
N LEU A 86 -30.60 16.03 -8.04
CA LEU A 86 -30.51 17.49 -7.88
C LEU A 86 -30.39 18.24 -9.22
N LYS A 87 -29.84 17.59 -10.26
CA LYS A 87 -29.68 18.20 -11.59
C LYS A 87 -30.93 18.08 -12.48
N ARG A 88 -31.85 17.20 -12.11
CA ARG A 88 -33.13 16.94 -12.81
C ARG A 88 -34.33 17.65 -12.18
N SER A 89 -34.16 18.24 -11.00
CA SER A 89 -35.14 19.12 -10.36
C SER A 89 -34.81 20.58 -10.66
#